data_AF-A0A1Q6WN00-F1
#
_entry.id   AF-A0A1Q6WN00-F1
#
_cell.length_a   1.000
_cell.length_b   1.000
_cell.length_c   1.000
_cell.angle_alpha   90.00
_cell.angle_beta   90.00
_cell.angle_gamma   90.00
#
_symmetry.space_group_name_H-M   'P 1'
#
loop_
_entity.id
_entity.type
_entity.pdbx_description
1 polymer ?
#
loop_
_entity_poly.entity_id
_entity_poly.type
_entity_poly.pdbx_seq_one_letter_code
_entity_poly.pdbx_strand_id
1 'polypeptide(L)'
;MIWTASADRSVAQTSYPDPANEHLCPSQTGAGGGAEAIPAFVGPGIDGFSPSQSLCLPQLAPVPTGLSPLAFIVQGVEPGDRVDSQGTIYVESIRGVPGGVDLWRWDASIDGSPNANGTLPFKYEGQPDNCGIFGLSGGGCAQNVGSPTNLGVAPGGGDADIAVNAPDPNNSAIPNLALTSLTLAPGVTATRSRNRGDTFFTPPNLLSATVPGDDRMWNDAVDDPSTVYMSYHDVATFNIEVQRSSDGGLTYAAGTGEAIDAATLPAAGSVVPTGSANVAAQIKVDRNTSGCPSKGNLYAAFVAPDNAIDNAHSAPQGTVYVGVSTDAKLGAVSFTFTDHKVFTSPAGSPGATTGTANIFPALAVDNFGHAYVVWSDNQSIFLSSSSDAGGHWTVPVRVNGGATAGKSNVFPWVAADANGHVVVTWLGSSLPGNSNSVAAMQPSCAGGTTDCWAKWNVYMAESVNGHDAVPSFAQHVASDHIIHSGTVCTSGTGCSSGDSRSLADFFQVALDPQHRANIAYADDHLASPLCSQQSPGHCANNDPQTFRVAVPYFTYQVKPNKKVVTTGSCAG
;
A
#
# COMPACT_ATOMS: atom_id res chain seq x y z
N MET A 1 -0.16 -63.40 -11.60
CA MET A 1 -0.51 -62.29 -12.51
C MET A 1 -0.26 -61.02 -11.72
N ILE A 2 0.82 -60.32 -12.05
CA ILE A 2 1.29 -59.12 -11.36
C ILE A 2 0.49 -57.93 -11.93
N TRP A 3 -0.13 -57.14 -11.07
CA TRP A 3 -0.53 -55.77 -11.39
C TRP A 3 0.22 -54.84 -10.44
N THR A 4 1.23 -54.18 -11.00
CA THR A 4 1.99 -53.09 -10.39
C THR A 4 1.09 -51.86 -10.31
N ALA A 5 0.78 -51.40 -9.10
CA ALA A 5 0.28 -50.05 -8.90
C ALA A 5 1.45 -49.08 -9.12
N SER A 6 1.31 -48.22 -10.12
CA SER A 6 2.17 -47.06 -10.33
C SER A 6 2.05 -46.16 -9.11
N ALA A 7 3.08 -46.11 -8.28
CA ALA A 7 3.27 -44.98 -7.39
C ALA A 7 3.73 -43.83 -8.27
N ASP A 8 2.80 -42.92 -8.61
CA ASP A 8 3.18 -41.57 -9.02
C ASP A 8 3.86 -40.94 -7.81
N ARG A 9 5.18 -41.12 -7.75
CA ARG A 9 6.05 -40.25 -6.98
C ARG A 9 5.93 -38.89 -7.66
N SER A 10 5.14 -38.00 -7.09
CA SER A 10 5.32 -36.57 -7.30
C SER A 10 6.81 -36.29 -7.06
N VAL A 11 7.55 -36.01 -8.13
CA VAL A 11 8.93 -35.58 -8.01
C VAL A 11 8.84 -34.25 -7.28
N ALA A 12 9.22 -34.24 -6.00
CA ALA A 12 9.37 -33.00 -5.25
C ALA A 12 10.32 -32.12 -6.06
N GLN A 13 9.81 -30.98 -6.53
CA GLN A 13 10.58 -30.05 -7.34
C GLN A 13 11.70 -29.51 -6.45
N THR A 14 12.94 -29.92 -6.72
CA THR A 14 14.09 -29.64 -5.84
C THR A 14 14.59 -28.20 -5.90
N SER A 15 14.02 -27.39 -6.79
CA SER A 15 14.28 -25.95 -6.96
C SER A 15 13.08 -25.29 -7.63
N TYR A 16 12.46 -24.30 -6.97
CA TYR A 16 11.53 -23.40 -7.66
C TYR A 16 12.33 -22.49 -8.60
N PRO A 17 11.95 -22.36 -9.88
CA PRO A 17 12.64 -21.46 -10.79
C PRO A 17 12.51 -20.02 -10.29
N ASP A 18 13.56 -19.23 -10.47
CA ASP A 18 13.56 -17.78 -10.28
C ASP A 18 13.57 -17.07 -11.65
N PRO A 19 12.41 -16.96 -12.31
CA PRO A 19 12.31 -16.31 -13.62
C PRO A 19 12.58 -14.79 -13.57
N ALA A 20 12.64 -14.18 -12.39
CA ALA A 20 12.94 -12.77 -12.19
C ALA A 20 14.39 -12.52 -11.71
N ASN A 21 15.18 -13.59 -11.49
CA ASN A 21 16.55 -13.50 -11.00
C ASN A 21 16.65 -12.63 -9.72
N GLU A 22 15.70 -12.82 -8.81
CA GLU A 22 15.64 -12.12 -7.53
C GLU A 22 16.77 -12.58 -6.59
N HIS A 23 17.24 -11.66 -5.75
CA HIS A 23 18.37 -11.86 -4.87
C HIS A 23 17.90 -12.16 -3.45
N LEU A 24 18.62 -13.05 -2.76
CA LEU A 24 18.39 -13.42 -1.36
C LEU A 24 16.99 -13.99 -1.07
N CYS A 25 16.32 -14.55 -2.07
CA CYS A 25 15.07 -15.27 -1.86
C CYS A 25 15.25 -16.44 -0.88
N PRO A 26 14.23 -16.74 -0.04
CA PRO A 26 14.24 -17.90 0.84
C PRO A 26 14.54 -19.20 0.08
N SER A 27 15.19 -20.17 0.74
CA SER A 27 15.79 -21.33 0.06
C SER A 27 14.79 -22.06 -0.84
N GLN A 28 15.05 -22.07 -2.14
CA GLN A 28 14.19 -22.73 -3.14
C GLN A 28 14.27 -24.26 -3.10
N THR A 29 15.04 -24.84 -2.16
CA THR A 29 15.26 -26.28 -2.06
C THR A 29 14.24 -26.91 -1.11
N GLY A 30 13.41 -27.82 -1.64
CA GLY A 30 12.37 -28.57 -0.93
C GLY A 30 12.85 -29.53 0.17
N ALA A 31 13.63 -29.04 1.13
CA ALA A 31 14.17 -29.80 2.25
C ALA A 31 13.13 -30.12 3.33
N GLY A 32 11.89 -29.62 3.19
CA GLY A 32 10.87 -29.64 4.25
C GLY A 32 11.21 -28.68 5.40
N GLY A 33 10.21 -28.39 6.24
CA GLY A 33 10.40 -27.56 7.44
C GLY A 33 10.14 -26.05 7.28
N GLY A 34 9.48 -25.63 6.20
CA GLY A 34 9.01 -24.24 6.04
C GLY A 34 10.03 -23.24 5.49
N ALA A 35 11.12 -23.70 4.89
CA ALA A 35 12.14 -22.85 4.27
C ALA A 35 11.93 -22.61 2.75
N GLU A 36 10.86 -23.14 2.16
CA GLU A 36 10.55 -23.04 0.74
C GLU A 36 9.96 -21.67 0.39
N ALA A 37 10.43 -21.04 -0.69
CA ALA A 37 9.79 -19.85 -1.23
C ALA A 37 8.47 -20.22 -1.95
N ILE A 38 7.52 -19.29 -1.97
CA ILE A 38 6.36 -19.37 -2.85
C ILE A 38 6.87 -19.43 -4.30
N PRO A 39 6.34 -20.31 -5.17
CA PRO A 39 6.75 -20.38 -6.57
C PRO A 39 6.62 -19.03 -7.24
N ALA A 40 7.72 -18.52 -7.78
CA ALA A 40 7.72 -17.26 -8.47
C ALA A 40 6.90 -17.32 -9.76
N PHE A 41 6.23 -16.22 -10.08
CA PHE A 41 5.46 -16.01 -11.29
C PHE A 41 5.97 -14.76 -12.02
N VAL A 42 6.03 -14.85 -13.35
CA VAL A 42 6.28 -13.72 -14.24
C VAL A 42 5.28 -13.81 -15.38
N GLY A 43 4.45 -12.77 -15.50
CA GLY A 43 3.46 -12.66 -16.56
C GLY A 43 4.07 -12.22 -17.91
N PRO A 44 3.24 -12.02 -18.95
CA PRO A 44 3.70 -11.60 -20.26
C PRO A 44 4.00 -10.09 -20.39
N GLY A 45 3.61 -9.27 -19.41
CA GLY A 45 3.52 -7.81 -19.53
C GLY A 45 2.30 -7.39 -20.36
N ILE A 46 1.88 -6.13 -20.20
CA ILE A 46 0.69 -5.61 -20.90
C ILE A 46 0.77 -4.09 -21.08
N ASP A 47 0.21 -3.57 -22.17
CA ASP A 47 -0.11 -2.14 -22.36
C ASP A 47 0.99 -1.12 -21.96
N GLY A 48 2.26 -1.43 -22.27
CA GLY A 48 3.39 -0.55 -21.96
C GLY A 48 3.95 -0.70 -20.55
N PHE A 49 3.46 -1.65 -19.76
CA PHE A 49 3.98 -2.09 -18.48
C PHE A 49 4.87 -3.34 -18.63
N SER A 50 5.81 -3.49 -17.72
CA SER A 50 6.63 -4.69 -17.59
C SER A 50 5.76 -5.91 -17.27
N PRO A 51 6.29 -7.14 -17.41
CA PRO A 51 5.70 -8.29 -16.76
C PRO A 51 5.34 -8.03 -15.31
N SER A 52 4.14 -8.45 -14.93
CA SER A 52 3.77 -8.61 -13.53
C SER A 52 4.66 -9.69 -12.93
N GLN A 53 5.55 -9.34 -12.00
CA GLN A 53 6.42 -10.29 -11.29
C GLN A 53 5.96 -10.43 -9.84
N SER A 54 5.87 -11.66 -9.33
CA SER A 54 5.70 -11.89 -7.90
C SER A 54 7.02 -11.64 -7.18
N LEU A 55 7.01 -10.89 -6.07
CA LEU A 55 8.18 -10.73 -5.22
C LEU A 55 8.33 -11.94 -4.30
N CYS A 56 9.55 -12.44 -4.17
CA CYS A 56 9.76 -13.72 -3.49
C CYS A 56 9.49 -13.62 -1.98
N LEU A 57 8.66 -14.56 -1.50
CA LEU A 57 8.27 -14.70 -0.09
C LEU A 57 8.52 -16.14 0.39
N PRO A 58 8.83 -16.34 1.68
CA PRO A 58 8.79 -17.68 2.25
C PRO A 58 7.34 -18.16 2.26
N GLN A 59 7.11 -19.45 2.03
CA GLN A 59 5.77 -20.05 2.06
C GLN A 59 5.25 -20.20 3.50
N LEU A 60 6.16 -20.42 4.45
CA LEU A 60 5.89 -20.55 5.89
C LEU A 60 6.89 -19.69 6.67
N ALA A 61 6.46 -19.04 7.74
CA ALA A 61 7.40 -18.43 8.70
C ALA A 61 7.98 -19.54 9.61
N PRO A 62 9.28 -19.49 10.00
CA PRO A 62 10.07 -20.70 10.30
C PRO A 62 9.59 -21.61 11.44
N VAL A 63 9.97 -22.89 11.31
CA VAL A 63 9.79 -23.99 12.27
C VAL A 63 11.04 -24.14 13.14
N PRO A 64 10.97 -23.93 14.46
CA PRO A 64 11.93 -24.51 15.40
C PRO A 64 11.74 -26.03 15.44
N THR A 65 12.67 -26.76 14.82
CA THR A 65 13.05 -28.16 15.11
C THR A 65 11.94 -29.23 15.20
N GLY A 66 10.74 -29.00 14.65
CA GLY A 66 9.62 -29.94 14.76
C GLY A 66 9.00 -30.02 16.17
N LEU A 67 9.34 -29.07 17.06
CA LEU A 67 8.82 -29.00 18.44
C LEU A 67 7.90 -27.79 18.69
N SER A 68 7.83 -26.82 17.77
CA SER A 68 6.89 -25.70 17.87
C SER A 68 5.55 -26.04 17.18
N PRO A 69 4.40 -25.87 17.85
CA PRO A 69 3.08 -26.05 17.24
C PRO A 69 2.61 -24.85 16.37
N LEU A 70 3.42 -23.82 16.13
CA LEU A 70 2.99 -22.50 15.63
C LEU A 70 3.50 -22.09 14.23
N ALA A 71 3.67 -23.02 13.28
CA ALA A 71 3.91 -22.62 11.89
C ALA A 71 2.66 -21.99 11.28
N PHE A 72 2.79 -20.84 10.63
CA PHE A 72 1.69 -20.20 9.90
C PHE A 72 2.05 -19.98 8.43
N ILE A 73 1.00 -19.96 7.60
CA ILE A 73 1.09 -19.73 6.17
C ILE A 73 1.38 -18.25 5.95
N VAL A 74 2.47 -17.96 5.26
CA VAL A 74 2.85 -16.59 4.94
C VAL A 74 2.05 -16.13 3.74
N GLN A 75 1.52 -14.92 3.88
CA GLN A 75 0.94 -14.12 2.81
C GLN A 75 1.70 -12.81 2.72
N GLY A 76 1.56 -12.11 1.60
CA GLY A 76 1.93 -10.71 1.51
C GLY A 76 0.79 -9.94 0.89
N VAL A 77 0.21 -9.06 1.69
CA VAL A 77 -0.91 -8.19 1.33
C VAL A 77 -0.54 -6.74 1.62
N GLU A 78 -1.38 -5.81 1.16
CA GLU A 78 -1.19 -4.36 1.36
C GLU A 78 0.19 -3.84 0.91
N PRO A 79 0.69 -4.21 -0.28
CA PRO A 79 2.01 -3.77 -0.66
C PRO A 79 1.99 -2.30 -1.05
N GLY A 80 2.85 -1.52 -0.41
CA GLY A 80 3.17 -0.17 -0.84
C GLY A 80 4.54 -0.10 -1.50
N ASP A 81 4.85 1.05 -2.08
CA ASP A 81 6.14 1.28 -2.72
C ASP A 81 6.62 2.73 -2.61
N ARG A 82 7.93 2.90 -2.64
CA ARG A 82 8.59 4.22 -2.78
C ARG A 82 9.74 4.11 -3.76
N VAL A 83 9.89 5.14 -4.59
CA VAL A 83 11.08 5.32 -5.42
C VAL A 83 11.84 6.55 -4.93
N ASP A 84 13.13 6.37 -4.65
CA ASP A 84 13.98 7.46 -4.18
C ASP A 84 14.52 8.31 -5.35
N SER A 85 15.11 9.46 -5.02
CA SER A 85 15.69 10.39 -6.01
C SER A 85 16.82 9.80 -6.87
N GLN A 86 17.37 8.64 -6.48
CA GLN A 86 18.42 7.92 -7.20
C GLN A 86 17.86 6.77 -8.06
N GLY A 87 16.56 6.50 -7.95
CA GLY A 87 15.88 5.44 -8.68
C GLY A 87 15.85 4.09 -7.94
N THR A 88 16.22 4.05 -6.65
CA THR A 88 16.01 2.83 -5.85
C THR A 88 14.52 2.66 -5.62
N ILE A 89 14.02 1.47 -5.90
CA ILE A 89 12.63 1.07 -5.64
C ILE A 89 12.62 0.24 -4.36
N TYR A 90 11.75 0.60 -3.43
CA TYR A 90 11.45 -0.16 -2.23
C TYR A 90 10.00 -0.61 -2.28
N VAL A 91 9.75 -1.86 -1.93
CA VAL A 91 8.40 -2.43 -1.79
C VAL A 91 8.33 -3.09 -0.43
N GLU A 92 7.29 -2.81 0.33
CA GLU A 92 6.97 -3.43 1.61
C GLU A 92 5.64 -4.19 1.50
N SER A 93 5.42 -5.16 2.38
CA SER A 93 4.14 -5.86 2.46
C SER A 93 3.95 -6.49 3.84
N ILE A 94 2.72 -6.51 4.34
CA ILE A 94 2.41 -7.13 5.63
C ILE A 94 2.11 -8.62 5.47
N ARG A 95 2.48 -9.40 6.48
CA ARG A 95 1.99 -10.78 6.66
C ARG A 95 0.68 -10.86 7.46
N GLY A 96 0.27 -9.75 8.09
CA GLY A 96 -0.74 -9.70 9.15
C GLY A 96 -0.09 -9.84 10.54
N VAL A 97 -0.80 -9.48 11.62
CA VAL A 97 -0.31 -9.66 13.00
C VAL A 97 -0.42 -11.13 13.43
N PRO A 98 0.61 -11.73 14.08
CA PRO A 98 1.92 -11.16 14.45
C PRO A 98 3.03 -11.55 13.47
N GLY A 99 2.73 -11.70 12.18
CA GLY A 99 3.67 -12.14 11.15
C GLY A 99 4.65 -11.08 10.67
N GLY A 100 4.43 -9.80 10.96
CA GLY A 100 5.35 -8.71 10.63
C GLY A 100 5.28 -8.19 9.20
N VAL A 101 6.35 -7.52 8.79
CA VAL A 101 6.46 -6.80 7.51
C VAL A 101 7.68 -7.28 6.75
N ASP A 102 7.51 -7.56 5.47
CA ASP A 102 8.58 -7.89 4.53
C ASP A 102 8.97 -6.67 3.70
N LEU A 103 10.22 -6.63 3.25
CA LEU A 103 10.75 -5.58 2.38
C LEU A 103 11.57 -6.15 1.21
N TRP A 104 11.41 -5.57 0.04
CA TRP A 104 12.23 -5.77 -1.14
C TRP A 104 12.81 -4.45 -1.62
N ARG A 105 13.95 -4.55 -2.30
CA ARG A 105 14.62 -3.41 -2.91
C ARG A 105 15.14 -3.76 -4.29
N TRP A 106 15.06 -2.83 -5.22
CA TRP A 106 15.88 -2.86 -6.43
C TRP A 106 16.57 -1.52 -6.68
N ASP A 107 17.88 -1.53 -6.89
CA ASP A 107 18.66 -0.39 -7.40
C ASP A 107 19.53 -0.87 -8.57
N ALA A 108 19.39 -0.21 -9.73
CA ALA A 108 20.07 -0.62 -10.96
C ALA A 108 21.60 -0.68 -10.86
N SER A 109 22.21 0.13 -9.98
CA SER A 109 23.66 0.27 -9.85
C SER A 109 24.28 -0.83 -8.98
N ILE A 110 23.51 -1.46 -8.09
CA ILE A 110 23.98 -2.49 -7.16
C ILE A 110 23.32 -3.86 -7.37
N ASP A 111 22.05 -3.90 -7.77
CA ASP A 111 21.28 -5.12 -8.02
C ASP A 111 21.26 -5.51 -9.51
N GLY A 112 21.72 -4.61 -10.38
CA GLY A 112 21.86 -4.85 -11.82
C GLY A 112 20.70 -4.31 -12.66
N SER A 113 20.93 -4.26 -13.98
CA SER A 113 19.93 -3.76 -14.94
C SER A 113 18.69 -4.66 -14.99
N PRO A 114 17.54 -4.15 -15.49
CA PRO A 114 16.39 -5.00 -15.78
C PRO A 114 16.78 -6.23 -16.62
N ASN A 115 16.17 -7.36 -16.32
CA ASN A 115 16.37 -8.62 -17.04
C ASN A 115 15.91 -8.50 -18.49
N ALA A 116 16.31 -9.46 -19.34
CA ALA A 116 15.93 -9.48 -20.75
C ALA A 116 14.41 -9.57 -20.99
N ASN A 117 13.65 -10.14 -20.06
CA ASN A 117 12.19 -10.19 -20.08
C ASN A 117 11.54 -8.91 -19.50
N GLY A 118 12.33 -7.96 -18.99
CA GLY A 118 11.86 -6.69 -18.43
C GLY A 118 11.58 -6.70 -16.93
N THR A 119 11.69 -7.84 -16.24
CA THR A 119 11.57 -7.89 -14.77
C THR A 119 12.79 -7.25 -14.10
N LEU A 120 12.64 -6.84 -12.85
CA LEU A 120 13.70 -6.29 -12.03
C LEU A 120 14.22 -7.36 -11.06
N PRO A 121 15.54 -7.58 -10.95
CA PRO A 121 16.12 -8.51 -9.97
C PRO A 121 16.07 -7.90 -8.56
N PHE A 122 14.87 -7.87 -7.96
CA PHE A 122 14.68 -7.39 -6.59
C PHE A 122 15.50 -8.22 -5.61
N LYS A 123 16.05 -7.56 -4.59
CA LYS A 123 16.65 -8.16 -3.43
C LYS A 123 15.64 -8.19 -2.30
N TYR A 124 15.40 -9.38 -1.74
CA TYR A 124 14.62 -9.53 -0.53
C TYR A 124 15.44 -9.16 0.71
N GLU A 125 14.99 -8.15 1.47
CA GLU A 125 15.69 -7.62 2.65
C GLU A 125 15.25 -8.30 3.97
N GLY A 126 14.29 -9.22 3.90
CA GLY A 126 13.74 -9.93 5.05
C GLY A 126 12.67 -9.11 5.77
N GLN A 127 12.63 -9.22 7.11
CA GLN A 127 11.63 -8.56 7.96
C GLN A 127 12.26 -7.47 8.85
N PRO A 128 12.19 -6.17 8.45
CA PRO A 128 12.80 -5.07 9.19
C PRO A 128 12.20 -4.79 10.58
N ASP A 129 10.95 -5.22 10.82
CA ASP A 129 10.29 -5.08 12.12
C ASP A 129 10.57 -6.25 13.07
N ASN A 130 11.27 -7.28 12.60
CA ASN A 130 11.57 -8.50 13.33
C ASN A 130 13.07 -8.73 13.55
N CYS A 131 13.93 -7.70 13.48
CA CYS A 131 15.40 -7.84 13.56
C CYS A 131 15.90 -8.34 14.93
N GLY A 132 15.75 -9.63 15.22
CA GLY A 132 16.27 -10.30 16.41
C GLY A 132 15.45 -10.14 17.69
N ILE A 133 14.26 -9.53 17.66
CA ILE A 133 13.43 -9.31 18.87
C ILE A 133 13.04 -10.61 19.56
N PHE A 134 12.69 -11.63 18.77
CA PHE A 134 12.30 -12.95 19.28
C PHE A 134 13.38 -14.01 19.04
N GLY A 135 14.57 -13.60 18.59
CA GLY A 135 15.70 -14.49 18.34
C GLY A 135 16.56 -14.67 19.60
N LEU A 136 16.87 -15.92 19.95
CA LEU A 136 17.73 -16.26 21.10
C LEU A 136 19.22 -15.95 20.87
N SER A 137 19.60 -15.48 19.67
CA SER A 137 20.98 -15.12 19.31
C SER A 137 21.04 -14.09 18.17
N GLY A 138 20.99 -12.79 18.51
CA GLY A 138 21.71 -11.68 17.86
C GLY A 138 21.75 -11.54 16.33
N GLY A 139 20.77 -12.04 15.57
CA GLY A 139 20.74 -11.92 14.11
C GLY A 139 20.02 -10.67 13.65
N GLY A 140 20.68 -9.81 12.87
CA GLY A 140 20.03 -8.71 12.16
C GLY A 140 18.97 -9.19 11.15
N CYS A 141 18.28 -8.25 10.52
CA CYS A 141 17.06 -8.48 9.71
C CYS A 141 17.20 -9.57 8.63
N ALA A 142 18.39 -9.66 8.02
CA ALA A 142 18.72 -10.64 6.99
C ALA A 142 18.79 -12.10 7.47
N GLN A 143 18.84 -12.36 8.79
CA GLN A 143 18.91 -13.71 9.37
C GLN A 143 17.56 -14.20 9.92
N ASN A 144 16.47 -13.47 9.67
CA ASN A 144 15.15 -13.77 10.22
C ASN A 144 14.34 -14.78 9.42
N VAL A 145 14.73 -15.06 8.18
CA VAL A 145 14.00 -15.95 7.26
C VAL A 145 14.82 -17.21 7.04
N GLY A 146 14.21 -18.38 7.26
CA GLY A 146 14.90 -19.67 7.18
C GLY A 146 15.81 -20.00 8.37
N SER A 147 15.87 -19.15 9.41
CA SER A 147 16.62 -19.45 10.64
C SER A 147 15.81 -20.34 11.58
N PRO A 148 16.34 -21.49 12.03
CA PRO A 148 15.63 -22.41 12.94
C PRO A 148 15.49 -21.87 14.37
N THR A 149 16.12 -20.74 14.68
CA THR A 149 16.11 -20.10 16.00
C THR A 149 15.27 -18.83 16.07
N ASN A 150 14.62 -18.42 14.97
CA ASN A 150 13.65 -17.33 14.93
C ASN A 150 12.23 -17.92 14.89
N LEU A 151 11.30 -17.33 15.65
CA LEU A 151 9.90 -17.77 15.73
C LEU A 151 9.05 -17.30 14.53
N GLY A 152 9.58 -16.44 13.66
CA GLY A 152 8.85 -15.92 12.51
C GLY A 152 7.74 -14.93 12.87
N VAL A 153 7.62 -14.56 14.15
CA VAL A 153 6.70 -13.52 14.63
C VAL A 153 7.43 -12.20 14.74
N ALA A 154 6.74 -11.09 14.49
CA ALA A 154 7.20 -9.74 14.69
C ALA A 154 6.23 -9.01 15.65
N PRO A 155 6.68 -7.89 16.25
CA PRO A 155 5.80 -7.07 17.07
C PRO A 155 4.63 -6.48 16.28
N GLY A 156 4.82 -6.16 15.00
CA GLY A 156 3.78 -5.52 14.19
C GLY A 156 3.23 -6.42 13.08
N GLY A 157 2.97 -5.82 11.91
CA GLY A 157 2.38 -6.46 10.74
C GLY A 157 0.88 -6.25 10.59
N GLY A 158 0.26 -5.36 11.38
CA GLY A 158 -1.16 -4.99 11.21
C GLY A 158 -1.38 -4.14 9.97
N ASP A 159 -0.54 -3.12 9.82
CA ASP A 159 -0.38 -2.23 8.68
C ASP A 159 1.12 -1.91 8.59
N ALA A 160 1.56 -1.36 7.47
CA ALA A 160 2.92 -0.85 7.29
C ALA A 160 2.94 0.34 6.34
N ASP A 161 3.94 1.20 6.50
CA ASP A 161 4.27 2.21 5.50
C ASP A 161 5.75 2.58 5.60
N ILE A 162 6.28 3.13 4.51
CA ILE A 162 7.67 3.56 4.40
C ILE A 162 7.78 4.99 3.88
N ALA A 163 8.90 5.65 4.20
CA ALA A 163 9.24 6.93 3.61
C ALA A 163 10.74 7.01 3.33
N VAL A 164 11.11 7.72 2.27
CA VAL A 164 12.51 7.88 1.87
C VAL A 164 12.90 9.35 1.88
N ASN A 165 13.89 9.66 2.72
CA ASN A 165 14.50 10.98 2.85
C ASN A 165 15.36 11.36 1.64
N ALA A 166 15.84 12.61 1.60
CA ALA A 166 16.85 12.99 0.63
C ALA A 166 18.19 12.26 0.88
N PRO A 167 19.05 12.09 -0.15
CA PRO A 167 20.39 11.54 0.01
C PRO A 167 21.19 12.26 1.10
N ASP A 168 21.76 11.52 2.05
CA ASP A 168 22.59 12.10 3.11
C ASP A 168 24.02 12.36 2.61
N PRO A 169 24.45 13.64 2.44
CA PRO A 169 25.79 13.95 1.97
C PRO A 169 26.90 13.47 2.94
N ASN A 170 26.57 13.18 4.20
CA ASN A 170 27.50 12.66 5.19
C ASN A 170 27.52 11.13 5.28
N ASN A 171 26.69 10.46 4.48
CA ASN A 171 26.57 9.00 4.45
C ASN A 171 26.54 8.49 3.01
N SER A 172 27.62 8.76 2.27
CA SER A 172 27.82 8.31 0.88
C SER A 172 26.68 8.69 -0.08
N ALA A 173 25.96 9.79 0.20
CA ALA A 173 24.76 10.18 -0.51
C ALA A 173 23.71 9.05 -0.58
N ILE A 174 23.55 8.29 0.50
CA ILE A 174 22.53 7.26 0.61
C ILE A 174 21.31 7.83 1.33
N PRO A 175 20.09 7.73 0.75
CA PRO A 175 18.86 8.08 1.44
C PRO A 175 18.62 7.28 2.73
N ASN A 176 18.01 7.91 3.73
CA ASN A 176 17.43 7.20 4.87
C ASN A 176 16.06 6.62 4.45
N LEU A 177 15.84 5.34 4.75
CA LEU A 177 14.56 4.65 4.59
C LEU A 177 13.95 4.47 5.98
N ALA A 178 12.86 5.17 6.26
CA ALA A 178 12.04 4.96 7.45
C ALA A 178 10.99 3.88 7.19
N LEU A 179 10.72 3.04 8.18
CA LEU A 179 9.68 2.02 8.13
C LEU A 179 8.93 1.98 9.44
N THR A 180 7.62 1.90 9.35
CA THR A 180 6.73 1.66 10.49
C THR A 180 5.87 0.42 10.27
N SER A 181 5.59 -0.32 11.34
CA SER A 181 4.82 -1.56 11.38
C SER A 181 3.85 -1.53 12.57
N LEU A 182 2.55 -1.77 12.34
CA LEU A 182 1.53 -1.52 13.34
C LEU A 182 1.48 -2.68 14.32
N THR A 183 1.68 -2.39 15.61
CA THR A 183 1.52 -3.34 16.70
C THR A 183 0.19 -3.08 17.40
N LEU A 184 -0.62 -4.12 17.60
CA LEU A 184 -1.86 -4.00 18.38
C LEU A 184 -1.50 -3.77 19.87
N ALA A 185 -1.31 -2.51 20.24
CA ALA A 185 -0.86 -1.99 21.53
C ALA A 185 0.61 -2.35 21.91
N PRO A 186 1.48 -1.36 22.24
CA PRO A 186 1.11 -0.01 22.64
C PRO A 186 0.99 1.02 21.51
N GLY A 187 1.30 0.65 20.25
CA GLY A 187 1.27 1.58 19.12
C GLY A 187 2.13 1.13 17.94
N VAL A 188 2.82 2.06 17.29
CA VAL A 188 3.65 1.79 16.09
C VAL A 188 5.06 1.31 16.44
N THR A 189 5.48 0.18 15.85
CA THR A 189 6.88 -0.25 15.79
C THR A 189 7.60 0.47 14.65
N ALA A 190 8.75 1.08 14.88
CA ALA A 190 9.50 1.78 13.84
C ALA A 190 10.97 1.35 13.76
N THR A 191 11.52 1.43 12.57
CA THR A 191 12.94 1.25 12.29
C THR A 191 13.38 2.12 11.12
N ARG A 192 14.68 2.13 10.85
CA ARG A 192 15.24 2.83 9.70
C ARG A 192 16.46 2.13 9.13
N SER A 193 16.69 2.33 7.85
CA SER A 193 17.93 1.96 7.16
C SER A 193 18.65 3.21 6.65
N ARG A 194 19.98 3.20 6.76
CA ARG A 194 20.88 4.22 6.20
C ARG A 194 21.76 3.66 5.07
N ASN A 195 21.44 2.47 4.57
CA ASN A 195 22.21 1.77 3.55
C ASN A 195 21.26 1.06 2.57
N ARG A 196 20.25 1.80 2.09
CA ARG A 196 19.26 1.30 1.12
C ARG A 196 18.68 -0.06 1.52
N GLY A 197 18.19 -0.21 2.74
CA GLY A 197 17.53 -1.43 3.19
C GLY A 197 18.46 -2.61 3.56
N ASP A 198 19.77 -2.56 3.25
CA ASP A 198 20.67 -3.70 3.53
C ASP A 198 20.75 -4.05 5.03
N THR A 199 20.63 -3.04 5.91
CA THR A 199 20.54 -3.22 7.36
C THR A 199 19.60 -2.20 7.98
N PHE A 200 18.97 -2.56 9.10
CA PHE A 200 18.12 -1.67 9.88
C PHE A 200 18.60 -1.49 11.31
N PHE A 201 18.14 -0.41 11.95
CA PHE A 201 18.32 -0.20 13.37
C PHE A 201 17.79 -1.41 14.17
N THR A 202 18.62 -1.94 15.06
CA THR A 202 18.38 -3.21 15.75
C THR A 202 18.64 -3.06 17.26
N PRO A 203 17.68 -3.43 18.14
CA PRO A 203 16.30 -3.83 17.80
C PRO A 203 15.48 -2.63 17.26
N PRO A 204 14.40 -2.86 16.51
CA PRO A 204 13.48 -1.78 16.13
C PRO A 204 12.82 -1.19 17.39
N ASN A 205 12.34 0.05 17.28
CA ASN A 205 11.68 0.75 18.39
C ASN A 205 10.20 0.38 18.45
N LEU A 206 9.77 -0.29 19.53
CA LEU A 206 8.39 -0.75 19.72
C LEU A 206 7.41 0.34 20.19
N LEU A 207 7.93 1.51 20.55
CA LEU A 207 7.20 2.63 21.12
C LEU A 207 7.60 3.91 20.38
N SER A 208 7.43 3.89 19.06
CA SER A 208 7.90 4.99 18.22
C SER A 208 6.97 6.21 18.27
N ALA A 209 5.67 5.96 18.38
CA ALA A 209 4.62 6.96 18.51
C ALA A 209 4.41 7.38 19.97
N THR A 210 4.00 8.63 20.20
CA THR A 210 3.84 9.18 21.56
C THR A 210 2.41 9.16 22.10
N VAL A 211 1.42 9.05 21.22
CA VAL A 211 0.01 8.83 21.57
C VAL A 211 -0.27 7.34 21.34
N PRO A 212 -0.88 6.61 22.30
CA PRO A 212 -1.14 5.18 22.17
C PRO A 212 -2.51 4.89 21.53
N GLY A 213 -2.68 3.65 21.07
CA GLY A 213 -3.93 3.19 20.46
C GLY A 213 -3.98 3.61 19.01
N ASP A 214 -2.99 3.17 18.25
CA ASP A 214 -2.74 3.61 16.88
C ASP A 214 -3.42 2.66 15.89
N ASP A 215 -3.97 3.22 14.82
CA ASP A 215 -4.51 2.47 13.68
C ASP A 215 -4.06 3.17 12.39
N ARG A 216 -3.60 2.40 11.40
CA ARG A 216 -3.30 2.85 10.02
C ARG A 216 -2.37 4.06 9.93
N MET A 217 -1.09 3.84 10.24
CA MET A 217 -0.07 4.88 10.13
C MET A 217 0.45 5.05 8.70
N TRP A 218 0.71 6.31 8.33
CA TRP A 218 1.26 6.71 7.05
C TRP A 218 2.48 7.59 7.26
N ASN A 219 3.53 7.37 6.47
CA ASN A 219 4.77 8.13 6.51
C ASN A 219 4.96 8.95 5.24
N ASP A 220 5.50 10.16 5.41
CA ASP A 220 6.17 10.88 4.34
C ASP A 220 7.40 11.62 4.88
N ALA A 221 8.40 11.81 4.02
CA ALA A 221 9.69 12.35 4.39
C ALA A 221 9.93 13.73 3.77
N VAL A 222 10.72 14.55 4.44
CA VAL A 222 11.15 15.85 3.90
C VAL A 222 12.38 15.67 3.00
N ASP A 223 12.65 16.65 2.12
CA ASP A 223 13.90 16.76 1.34
C ASP A 223 15.14 17.07 2.19
N ASP A 224 15.30 16.38 3.31
CA ASP A 224 16.49 16.37 4.16
C ASP A 224 16.84 14.93 4.56
N PRO A 225 17.99 14.69 5.20
CA PRO A 225 18.46 13.34 5.52
C PRO A 225 17.68 12.54 6.59
N SER A 226 16.75 13.15 7.35
CA SER A 226 16.25 12.52 8.58
C SER A 226 14.86 12.91 9.07
N THR A 227 14.22 13.94 8.53
CA THR A 227 12.89 14.34 8.98
C THR A 227 11.82 13.51 8.30
N VAL A 228 10.97 12.89 9.11
CA VAL A 228 9.86 12.04 8.68
C VAL A 228 8.63 12.45 9.47
N TYR A 229 7.49 12.54 8.81
CA TYR A 229 6.19 12.71 9.45
C TYR A 229 5.44 11.40 9.40
N MET A 230 4.79 11.07 10.51
CA MET A 230 3.88 9.93 10.62
C MET A 230 2.52 10.46 11.02
N SER A 231 1.48 10.09 10.27
CA SER A 231 0.08 10.32 10.65
C SER A 231 -0.61 9.02 10.99
N TYR A 232 -1.48 8.98 11.98
CA TYR A 232 -2.24 7.78 12.35
C TYR A 232 -3.54 8.12 13.08
N HIS A 233 -4.48 7.18 13.10
CA HIS A 233 -5.71 7.31 13.90
C HIS A 233 -5.43 7.02 15.36
N ASP A 234 -5.90 7.90 16.25
CA ASP A 234 -5.96 7.59 17.67
C ASP A 234 -7.33 6.96 18.02
N VAL A 235 -7.32 5.82 18.71
CA VAL A 235 -8.55 5.09 19.08
C VAL A 235 -9.37 5.83 20.15
N ALA A 236 -8.79 6.78 20.89
CA ALA A 236 -9.45 7.44 22.01
C ALA A 236 -10.41 8.54 21.58
N THR A 237 -10.09 9.27 20.52
CA THR A 237 -10.82 10.44 20.03
C THR A 237 -11.18 10.33 18.54
N PHE A 238 -10.65 9.32 17.84
CA PHE A 238 -10.73 9.20 16.39
C PHE A 238 -10.17 10.44 15.67
N ASN A 239 -9.26 11.18 16.30
CA ASN A 239 -8.52 12.22 15.62
C ASN A 239 -7.38 11.57 14.82
N ILE A 240 -6.79 12.37 13.94
CA ILE A 240 -5.64 11.98 13.14
C ILE A 240 -4.43 12.70 13.73
N GLU A 241 -3.65 11.96 14.49
CA GLU A 241 -2.41 12.44 15.08
C GLU A 241 -1.35 12.57 13.98
N VAL A 242 -0.57 13.64 14.01
CA VAL A 242 0.58 13.85 13.12
C VAL A 242 1.81 14.15 13.95
N GLN A 243 2.80 13.27 13.89
CA GLN A 243 4.03 13.39 14.66
C GLN A 243 5.25 13.46 13.75
N ARG A 244 6.27 14.20 14.20
CA ARG A 244 7.53 14.40 13.49
C ARG A 244 8.66 13.62 14.14
N SER A 245 9.42 12.91 13.32
CA SER A 245 10.75 12.38 13.63
C SER A 245 11.83 13.33 13.14
N SER A 246 12.92 13.43 13.90
CA SER A 246 14.17 14.07 13.48
C SER A 246 15.36 13.10 13.48
N ASP A 247 15.07 11.81 13.59
CA ASP A 247 16.04 10.72 13.63
C ASP A 247 15.68 9.65 12.59
N GLY A 248 15.27 10.07 11.40
CA GLY A 248 15.07 9.19 10.25
C GLY A 248 13.95 8.17 10.45
N GLY A 249 12.94 8.50 11.28
CA GLY A 249 11.77 7.65 11.53
C GLY A 249 11.94 6.64 12.67
N LEU A 250 12.92 6.79 13.57
CA LEU A 250 13.08 5.87 14.71
C LEU A 250 12.24 6.29 15.92
N THR A 251 12.11 7.59 16.17
CA THR A 251 11.26 8.18 17.21
C THR A 251 10.44 9.35 16.67
N TYR A 252 9.17 9.45 17.05
CA TYR A 252 8.23 10.49 16.58
C TYR A 252 7.86 11.48 17.70
N ALA A 253 8.88 12.03 18.36
CA ALA A 253 8.71 12.96 19.48
C ALA A 253 9.20 14.39 19.18
N ALA A 254 9.67 14.67 17.96
CA ALA A 254 10.29 15.94 17.60
C ALA A 254 9.28 17.06 17.32
N GLY A 255 8.00 16.73 17.13
CA GLY A 255 6.91 17.68 16.98
C GLY A 255 5.57 16.96 16.84
N THR A 256 4.47 17.64 17.16
CA THR A 256 3.12 17.07 17.12
C THR A 256 2.08 18.05 16.59
N GLY A 257 1.04 17.53 15.95
CA GLY A 257 -0.17 18.26 15.55
C GLY A 257 -1.31 17.29 15.33
N GLU A 258 -2.53 17.81 15.23
CA GLU A 258 -3.73 17.05 14.90
C GLU A 258 -4.23 17.49 13.54
N ALA A 259 -4.40 16.56 12.60
CA ALA A 259 -4.80 16.90 11.24
C ALA A 259 -6.24 17.39 11.16
N ILE A 260 -7.14 16.98 12.07
CA ILE A 260 -8.50 17.49 12.13
C ILE A 260 -8.53 18.69 13.08
N ASP A 261 -8.88 19.86 12.55
CA ASP A 261 -8.96 21.08 13.32
C ASP A 261 -10.21 21.13 14.24
N ALA A 262 -10.19 22.03 15.21
CA ALA A 262 -11.26 22.16 16.19
C ALA A 262 -12.63 22.51 15.58
N ALA A 263 -12.67 23.14 14.39
CA ALA A 263 -13.91 23.50 13.72
C ALA A 263 -14.54 22.30 13.00
N THR A 264 -13.71 21.37 12.52
CA THR A 264 -14.12 20.17 11.77
C THR A 264 -14.30 18.96 12.68
N LEU A 265 -13.66 18.93 13.85
CA LEU A 265 -13.75 17.84 14.83
C LEU A 265 -15.19 17.39 15.15
N PRO A 266 -16.21 18.26 15.28
CA PRO A 266 -17.58 17.80 15.50
C PRO A 266 -18.14 16.92 14.35
N ALA A 267 -17.71 17.17 13.12
CA ALA A 267 -18.14 16.41 11.93
C ALA A 267 -17.30 15.15 11.69
N ALA A 268 -16.03 15.16 12.09
CA ALA A 268 -15.06 14.14 11.68
C ALA A 268 -14.45 13.34 12.85
N GLY A 269 -14.41 13.87 14.07
CA GLY A 269 -13.94 13.15 15.25
C GLY A 269 -15.05 12.37 15.95
N SER A 270 -14.67 11.58 16.95
CA SER A 270 -15.64 10.86 17.78
C SER A 270 -15.13 10.66 19.20
N VAL A 271 -15.68 11.43 20.13
CA VAL A 271 -15.47 11.24 21.58
C VAL A 271 -16.56 10.38 22.22
N VAL A 272 -17.52 9.87 21.42
CA VAL A 272 -18.62 9.00 21.87
C VAL A 272 -18.76 7.82 20.89
N PRO A 273 -18.84 6.55 21.36
CA PRO A 273 -18.76 5.36 20.50
C PRO A 273 -19.81 5.18 19.39
N THR A 274 -20.75 6.12 19.23
CA THR A 274 -21.86 6.05 18.28
C THR A 274 -21.61 6.85 16.99
N GLY A 275 -20.56 7.67 16.91
CA GLY A 275 -20.22 8.42 15.69
C GLY A 275 -19.57 7.54 14.62
N SER A 276 -19.82 7.84 13.35
CA SER A 276 -19.09 7.22 12.22
C SER A 276 -17.67 7.77 12.05
N ALA A 277 -17.39 8.95 12.63
CA ALA A 277 -16.09 9.61 12.61
C ALA A 277 -15.52 9.75 11.19
N ASN A 278 -14.21 9.63 11.04
CA ASN A 278 -13.51 9.75 9.79
C ASN A 278 -12.74 8.47 9.43
N VAL A 279 -12.27 8.41 8.19
CA VAL A 279 -11.15 7.53 7.81
C VAL A 279 -10.04 8.40 7.23
N ALA A 280 -8.84 8.24 7.80
CA ALA A 280 -7.64 8.95 7.36
C ALA A 280 -7.05 8.35 6.09
N ALA A 281 -6.40 9.19 5.31
CA ALA A 281 -5.50 8.79 4.24
C ALA A 281 -4.05 9.18 4.55
N GLN A 282 -3.18 9.00 3.56
CA GLN A 282 -1.79 9.38 3.63
C GLN A 282 -1.59 10.86 3.99
N ILE A 283 -0.58 11.11 4.82
CA ILE A 283 0.09 12.40 4.94
C ILE A 283 0.98 12.61 3.71
N LYS A 284 1.06 13.84 3.21
CA LYS A 284 2.06 14.25 2.20
C LYS A 284 2.77 15.52 2.62
N VAL A 285 4.08 15.53 2.41
CA VAL A 285 4.94 16.71 2.45
C VAL A 285 4.99 17.30 1.05
N ASP A 286 4.76 18.61 0.93
CA ASP A 286 5.06 19.31 -0.33
C ASP A 286 6.58 19.41 -0.52
N ARG A 287 7.09 18.51 -1.36
CA ARG A 287 8.50 18.41 -1.77
C ARG A 287 8.78 19.14 -3.08
N ASN A 288 7.99 20.17 -3.43
CA ASN A 288 8.16 20.85 -4.71
C ASN A 288 9.63 21.27 -4.94
N THR A 289 10.08 21.06 -6.17
CA THR A 289 11.43 21.37 -6.61
C THR A 289 11.50 22.70 -7.37
N SER A 290 10.35 23.35 -7.57
CA SER A 290 10.20 24.61 -8.29
C SER A 290 10.35 25.86 -7.41
N GLY A 291 10.61 25.68 -6.11
CA GLY A 291 10.85 26.78 -5.17
C GLY A 291 9.56 27.50 -4.74
N CYS A 292 8.44 26.81 -4.76
CA CYS A 292 7.14 27.35 -4.39
C CYS A 292 7.06 27.62 -2.89
N PRO A 293 6.39 28.70 -2.44
CA PRO A 293 6.29 29.03 -1.02
C PRO A 293 5.65 27.93 -0.15
N SER A 294 4.86 27.05 -0.78
CA SER A 294 4.23 25.89 -0.16
C SER A 294 5.20 24.78 0.23
N LYS A 295 6.47 24.82 -0.21
CA LYS A 295 7.46 23.77 0.11
C LYS A 295 7.53 23.52 1.62
N GLY A 296 7.41 22.26 2.01
CA GLY A 296 7.39 21.79 3.40
C GLY A 296 6.03 21.86 4.09
N ASN A 297 4.98 22.39 3.45
CA ASN A 297 3.63 22.27 3.97
C ASN A 297 3.25 20.77 4.09
N LEU A 298 2.42 20.45 5.06
CA LEU A 298 1.83 19.12 5.20
C LEU A 298 0.38 19.14 4.74
N TYR A 299 -0.05 18.02 4.19
CA TYR A 299 -1.41 17.78 3.77
C TYR A 299 -1.85 16.40 4.25
N ALA A 300 -3.01 16.33 4.90
CA ALA A 300 -3.61 15.09 5.37
C ALA A 300 -5.02 14.99 4.80
N ALA A 301 -5.28 14.03 3.92
CA ALA A 301 -6.62 13.77 3.41
C ALA A 301 -7.40 12.89 4.38
N PHE A 302 -8.71 13.09 4.46
CA PHE A 302 -9.63 12.21 5.18
C PHE A 302 -11.03 12.31 4.62
N VAL A 303 -11.86 11.30 4.90
CA VAL A 303 -13.29 11.35 4.64
C VAL A 303 -14.07 11.28 5.92
N ALA A 304 -15.17 12.02 5.98
CA ALA A 304 -16.03 12.10 7.15
C ALA A 304 -17.48 12.41 6.72
N PRO A 305 -18.44 12.35 7.66
CA PRO A 305 -19.74 12.98 7.50
C PRO A 305 -19.62 14.46 7.12
N ASP A 306 -20.69 15.01 6.54
CA ASP A 306 -20.70 16.41 6.09
C ASP A 306 -20.72 17.41 7.25
N ASN A 307 -21.27 17.01 8.40
CA ASN A 307 -21.49 17.86 9.56
C ASN A 307 -21.70 17.03 10.85
N ALA A 308 -21.77 17.73 11.98
CA ALA A 308 -21.90 17.09 13.30
C ALA A 308 -23.20 16.30 13.51
N ILE A 309 -24.30 16.69 12.85
CA ILE A 309 -25.59 15.98 12.95
C ILE A 309 -25.46 14.63 12.25
N ASP A 310 -24.93 14.64 11.03
CA ASP A 310 -24.68 13.42 10.26
C ASP A 310 -23.75 12.46 11.01
N ASN A 311 -22.67 12.99 11.60
CA ASN A 311 -21.76 12.21 12.44
C ASN A 311 -22.46 11.59 13.66
N ALA A 312 -23.25 12.37 14.40
CA ALA A 312 -24.00 11.89 15.57
C ALA A 312 -25.05 10.81 15.23
N HIS A 313 -25.47 10.71 13.97
CA HIS A 313 -26.40 9.71 13.47
C HIS A 313 -25.73 8.57 12.69
N SER A 314 -24.40 8.46 12.77
CA SER A 314 -23.61 7.44 12.05
C SER A 314 -23.89 7.45 10.54
N ALA A 315 -24.11 8.63 9.96
CA ALA A 315 -24.34 8.76 8.53
C ALA A 315 -23.09 8.32 7.73
N PRO A 316 -23.25 7.91 6.46
CA PRO A 316 -22.10 7.56 5.63
C PRO A 316 -21.09 8.71 5.54
N GLN A 317 -19.80 8.36 5.52
CA GLN A 317 -18.70 9.29 5.30
C GLN A 317 -18.70 9.76 3.83
N GLY A 318 -19.59 10.72 3.52
CA GLY A 318 -19.85 11.18 2.16
C GLY A 318 -19.07 12.43 1.74
N THR A 319 -18.20 12.96 2.61
CA THR A 319 -17.47 14.22 2.39
C THR A 319 -15.97 14.00 2.46
N VAL A 320 -15.25 14.53 1.48
CA VAL A 320 -13.79 14.52 1.40
C VAL A 320 -13.23 15.84 1.96
N TYR A 321 -12.23 15.74 2.81
CA TYR A 321 -11.52 16.86 3.42
C TYR A 321 -10.01 16.73 3.19
N VAL A 322 -9.32 17.87 3.21
CA VAL A 322 -7.86 17.92 3.32
C VAL A 322 -7.50 18.93 4.40
N GLY A 323 -6.83 18.45 5.45
CA GLY A 323 -6.17 19.28 6.45
C GLY A 323 -4.83 19.77 5.92
N VAL A 324 -4.54 21.06 6.10
CA VAL A 324 -3.30 21.70 5.64
C VAL A 324 -2.55 22.31 6.82
N SER A 325 -1.28 21.94 6.99
CA SER A 325 -0.36 22.62 7.90
C SER A 325 0.66 23.44 7.14
N THR A 326 0.65 24.75 7.37
CA THR A 326 1.63 25.69 6.80
C THR A 326 2.77 26.04 7.75
N ASP A 327 2.64 25.67 9.04
CA ASP A 327 3.59 25.95 10.11
C ASP A 327 4.44 24.74 10.51
N ALA A 328 4.07 23.51 10.12
CA ALA A 328 4.87 22.30 10.37
C ALA A 328 6.33 22.42 9.90
N LYS A 329 6.56 23.09 8.75
CA LYS A 329 7.88 23.36 8.19
C LYS A 329 8.76 24.30 9.02
N LEU A 330 8.19 24.99 10.01
CA LEU A 330 8.93 25.94 10.85
C LEU A 330 9.76 25.26 11.94
N GLY A 331 9.66 23.93 12.10
CA GLY A 331 10.49 23.20 13.06
C GLY A 331 10.00 23.30 14.51
N ALA A 332 8.85 23.93 14.77
CA ALA A 332 8.28 24.02 16.13
C ALA A 332 7.91 22.64 16.68
N VAL A 333 7.85 22.52 18.02
CA VAL A 333 7.45 21.28 18.72
C VAL A 333 5.94 21.00 18.62
N SER A 334 5.17 22.00 18.21
CA SER A 334 3.74 21.88 17.91
C SER A 334 3.45 22.63 16.61
N PHE A 335 2.52 22.11 15.81
CA PHE A 335 2.03 22.74 14.58
C PHE A 335 0.54 22.50 14.43
N THR A 336 -0.10 23.25 13.53
CA THR A 336 -1.56 23.29 13.39
C THR A 336 -1.99 22.94 11.98
N PHE A 337 -3.21 22.43 11.86
CA PHE A 337 -3.88 22.21 10.59
C PHE A 337 -5.09 23.12 10.45
N THR A 338 -5.45 23.41 9.21
CA THR A 338 -6.74 24.00 8.82
C THR A 338 -7.39 23.08 7.81
N ASP A 339 -8.62 22.68 8.08
CA ASP A 339 -9.35 21.72 7.25
C ASP A 339 -10.15 22.41 6.15
N HIS A 340 -10.02 21.86 4.95
CA HIS A 340 -10.75 22.31 3.77
C HIS A 340 -11.65 21.21 3.26
N LYS A 341 -12.95 21.51 3.15
CA LYS A 341 -13.92 20.63 2.50
C LYS A 341 -13.68 20.64 1.00
N VAL A 342 -13.29 19.50 0.45
CA VAL A 342 -13.04 19.31 -0.99
C VAL A 342 -14.35 19.11 -1.72
N PHE A 343 -15.16 18.17 -1.24
CA PHE A 343 -16.40 17.77 -1.90
C PHE A 343 -17.34 17.02 -0.95
N THR A 344 -18.62 17.37 -0.98
CA THR A 344 -19.70 16.59 -0.36
C THR A 344 -20.49 15.87 -1.45
N SER A 345 -20.64 14.57 -1.29
CA SER A 345 -21.42 13.74 -2.20
C SER A 345 -22.88 14.23 -2.31
N PRO A 346 -23.40 14.46 -3.53
CA PRO A 346 -24.79 14.88 -3.72
C PRO A 346 -25.78 13.86 -3.17
N ALA A 347 -26.89 14.33 -2.60
CA ALA A 347 -27.93 13.46 -2.06
C ALA A 347 -28.40 12.43 -3.11
N GLY A 348 -28.44 11.15 -2.71
CA GLY A 348 -28.82 10.04 -3.59
C GLY A 348 -27.71 9.51 -4.50
N SER A 349 -26.51 10.09 -4.49
CA SER A 349 -25.34 9.48 -5.14
C SER A 349 -24.84 8.25 -4.37
N PRO A 350 -24.02 7.38 -5.00
CA PRO A 350 -23.38 6.28 -4.28
C PRO A 350 -22.57 6.78 -3.07
N GLY A 351 -21.77 7.83 -3.25
CA GLY A 351 -20.97 8.43 -2.16
C GLY A 351 -21.79 8.94 -0.98
N ALA A 352 -23.00 9.46 -1.21
CA ALA A 352 -23.90 9.90 -0.14
C ALA A 352 -24.63 8.73 0.56
N THR A 353 -24.77 7.59 -0.13
CA THR A 353 -25.55 6.44 0.36
C THR A 353 -24.67 5.43 1.09
N THR A 354 -23.48 5.18 0.57
CA THR A 354 -22.55 4.15 1.08
C THR A 354 -21.20 4.71 1.51
N GLY A 355 -21.01 6.03 1.43
CA GLY A 355 -19.75 6.69 1.75
C GLY A 355 -18.78 6.70 0.56
N THR A 356 -17.73 7.50 0.71
CA THR A 356 -16.70 7.72 -0.30
C THR A 356 -15.29 7.34 0.17
N ALA A 357 -15.21 6.67 1.33
CA ALA A 357 -13.97 6.15 1.88
C ALA A 357 -13.40 5.05 1.00
N ASN A 358 -14.22 4.02 0.77
CA ASN A 358 -13.79 2.78 0.13
C ASN A 358 -12.46 2.27 0.74
N ILE A 359 -12.46 2.24 2.07
CA ILE A 359 -11.32 2.28 3.00
C ILE A 359 -10.53 3.59 2.93
N PHE A 360 -9.81 3.92 1.85
CA PHE A 360 -8.92 5.09 1.83
C PHE A 360 -9.15 6.02 0.64
N PRO A 361 -9.27 7.35 0.85
CA PRO A 361 -8.85 8.30 -0.19
C PRO A 361 -7.31 8.29 -0.29
N ALA A 362 -6.75 8.94 -1.31
CA ALA A 362 -5.30 9.11 -1.44
C ALA A 362 -4.96 10.54 -1.89
N LEU A 363 -3.74 10.95 -1.59
CA LEU A 363 -3.28 12.32 -1.80
C LEU A 363 -1.88 12.34 -2.42
N ALA A 364 -1.61 13.27 -3.32
CA ALA A 364 -0.27 13.57 -3.83
C ALA A 364 -0.07 15.09 -4.00
N VAL A 365 1.20 15.52 -4.05
CA VAL A 365 1.57 16.91 -4.36
C VAL A 365 2.64 16.86 -5.45
N ASP A 366 2.48 17.66 -6.51
CA ASP A 366 3.43 17.69 -7.62
C ASP A 366 4.63 18.62 -7.37
N ASN A 367 5.55 18.68 -8.35
CA ASN A 367 6.79 19.45 -8.23
C ASN A 367 6.58 20.98 -8.30
N PHE A 368 5.34 21.45 -8.47
CA PHE A 368 4.94 22.85 -8.51
C PHE A 368 3.98 23.21 -7.38
N GLY A 369 3.76 22.31 -6.43
CA GLY A 369 2.95 22.56 -5.22
C GLY A 369 1.45 22.41 -5.44
N HIS A 370 1.00 21.85 -6.57
CA HIS A 370 -0.40 21.50 -6.73
C HIS A 370 -0.70 20.24 -5.93
N ALA A 371 -1.75 20.28 -5.11
CA ALA A 371 -2.22 19.14 -4.35
C ALA A 371 -3.34 18.41 -5.12
N TYR A 372 -3.38 17.09 -5.03
CA TYR A 372 -4.36 16.24 -5.69
C TYR A 372 -4.91 15.25 -4.68
N VAL A 373 -6.23 15.12 -4.61
CA VAL A 373 -6.90 14.11 -3.80
C VAL A 373 -7.76 13.24 -4.69
N VAL A 374 -7.70 11.93 -4.45
CA VAL A 374 -8.49 10.92 -5.15
C VAL A 374 -9.29 10.08 -4.16
N TRP A 375 -10.46 9.63 -4.60
CA TRP A 375 -11.34 8.80 -3.79
C TRP A 375 -12.25 7.94 -4.66
N SER A 376 -12.91 6.97 -4.05
CA SER A 376 -13.87 6.08 -4.72
C SER A 376 -15.22 6.10 -4.04
N ASP A 377 -16.29 6.15 -4.83
CA ASP A 377 -17.66 5.89 -4.38
C ASP A 377 -18.11 4.43 -4.65
N ASN A 378 -17.15 3.53 -4.81
CA ASN A 378 -17.25 2.14 -5.27
C ASN A 378 -17.47 1.98 -6.78
N GLN A 379 -18.06 2.95 -7.48
CA GLN A 379 -18.30 2.85 -8.94
C GLN A 379 -17.31 3.69 -9.76
N SER A 380 -16.95 4.85 -9.25
CA SER A 380 -16.13 5.84 -9.93
C SER A 380 -14.96 6.25 -9.06
N ILE A 381 -13.82 6.43 -9.71
CA ILE A 381 -12.64 7.08 -9.13
C ILE A 381 -12.72 8.55 -9.50
N PHE A 382 -12.62 9.41 -8.50
CA PHE A 382 -12.64 10.85 -8.69
C PHE A 382 -11.27 11.45 -8.37
N LEU A 383 -10.97 12.57 -9.03
CA LEU A 383 -9.84 13.43 -8.73
C LEU A 383 -10.33 14.87 -8.56
N SER A 384 -9.78 15.55 -7.56
CA SER A 384 -9.84 17.00 -7.44
C SER A 384 -8.44 17.53 -7.14
N SER A 385 -8.17 18.76 -7.55
CA SER A 385 -6.86 19.41 -7.40
C SER A 385 -7.02 20.78 -6.75
N SER A 386 -5.99 21.21 -6.02
CA SER A 386 -5.85 22.55 -5.49
C SER A 386 -4.57 23.20 -6.02
N SER A 387 -4.67 24.49 -6.33
CA SER A 387 -3.53 25.31 -6.77
C SER A 387 -3.14 26.37 -5.74
N ASP A 388 -3.73 26.39 -4.55
CA ASP A 388 -3.57 27.44 -3.54
C ASP A 388 -3.35 26.84 -2.15
N ALA A 389 -2.53 25.80 -2.10
CA ALA A 389 -2.20 25.05 -0.88
C ALA A 389 -3.43 24.52 -0.12
N GLY A 390 -4.42 24.00 -0.85
CA GLY A 390 -5.62 23.37 -0.29
C GLY A 390 -6.77 24.33 0.02
N GLY A 391 -6.59 25.64 -0.18
CA GLY A 391 -7.61 26.66 0.10
C GLY A 391 -8.90 26.46 -0.71
N HIS A 392 -8.77 26.17 -1.99
CA HIS A 392 -9.85 25.86 -2.92
C HIS A 392 -9.53 24.61 -3.75
N TRP A 393 -10.58 23.88 -4.12
CA TRP A 393 -10.49 22.63 -4.86
C TRP A 393 -11.32 22.69 -6.15
N THR A 394 -10.83 22.05 -7.21
CA THR A 394 -11.56 21.93 -8.47
C THR A 394 -12.81 21.08 -8.30
N VAL A 395 -13.80 21.28 -9.18
CA VAL A 395 -14.94 20.37 -9.27
C VAL A 395 -14.40 18.96 -9.57
N PRO A 396 -14.81 17.92 -8.82
CA PRO A 396 -14.26 16.59 -9.02
C PRO A 396 -14.53 16.06 -10.42
N VAL A 397 -13.53 15.45 -11.02
CA VAL A 397 -13.63 14.79 -12.32
C VAL A 397 -13.52 13.29 -12.16
N ARG A 398 -14.26 12.55 -13.00
CA ARG A 398 -14.15 11.09 -13.02
C ARG A 398 -12.90 10.68 -13.80
N VAL A 399 -12.04 9.89 -13.15
CA VAL A 399 -10.78 9.37 -13.70
C VAL A 399 -11.04 8.11 -14.54
N ASN A 400 -11.82 7.17 -14.02
CA ASN A 400 -12.08 5.91 -14.69
C ASN A 400 -13.04 6.05 -15.89
N GLY A 401 -12.77 5.30 -16.94
CA GLY A 401 -13.55 5.25 -18.18
C GLY A 401 -13.43 3.89 -18.88
N GLY A 402 -13.78 3.85 -20.17
CA GLY A 402 -13.61 2.65 -20.99
C GLY A 402 -14.24 1.38 -20.37
N ALA A 403 -13.43 0.33 -20.23
CA ALA A 403 -13.86 -0.98 -19.72
C ALA A 403 -14.34 -0.96 -18.26
N THR A 404 -13.94 0.03 -17.47
CA THR A 404 -14.29 0.15 -16.05
C THR A 404 -15.46 1.10 -15.78
N ALA A 405 -15.98 1.77 -16.81
CA ALA A 405 -17.13 2.66 -16.68
C ALA A 405 -18.39 1.88 -16.29
N GLY A 406 -19.06 2.29 -15.22
CA GLY A 406 -20.27 1.64 -14.69
C GLY A 406 -20.00 0.28 -14.03
N LYS A 407 -18.74 0.00 -13.68
CA LYS A 407 -18.29 -1.19 -12.94
C LYS A 407 -17.82 -0.80 -11.54
N SER A 408 -17.49 -1.79 -10.71
CA SER A 408 -16.86 -1.50 -9.42
C SER A 408 -15.40 -1.08 -9.61
N ASN A 409 -14.99 -0.02 -8.92
CA ASN A 409 -13.65 0.55 -8.94
C ASN A 409 -13.27 0.97 -7.52
N VAL A 410 -12.25 0.35 -6.93
CA VAL A 410 -11.95 0.44 -5.49
C VAL A 410 -10.46 0.64 -5.23
N PHE A 411 -10.13 1.07 -4.01
CA PHE A 411 -8.75 1.33 -3.56
C PHE A 411 -7.96 2.24 -4.50
N PRO A 412 -8.39 3.51 -4.68
CA PRO A 412 -7.64 4.44 -5.49
C PRO A 412 -6.36 4.90 -4.80
N TRP A 413 -5.26 4.95 -5.55
CA TRP A 413 -3.98 5.49 -5.11
C TRP A 413 -3.46 6.49 -6.13
N VAL A 414 -2.66 7.46 -5.67
CA VAL A 414 -2.19 8.56 -6.52
C VAL A 414 -0.74 8.91 -6.23
N ALA A 415 0.01 9.16 -7.30
CA ALA A 415 1.31 9.80 -7.27
C ALA A 415 1.32 10.98 -8.23
N ALA A 416 2.06 12.03 -7.89
CA ALA A 416 2.18 13.22 -8.72
C ALA A 416 3.62 13.72 -8.71
N ASP A 417 4.06 14.25 -9.85
CA ASP A 417 5.33 14.93 -10.02
C ASP A 417 5.21 15.95 -11.16
N ALA A 418 6.34 16.56 -11.54
CA ALA A 418 6.40 17.55 -12.63
C ALA A 418 5.28 18.61 -12.50
N ASN A 419 4.91 19.30 -13.58
CA ASN A 419 3.83 20.27 -13.59
C ASN A 419 2.54 19.60 -14.09
N GLY A 420 1.61 19.28 -13.20
CA GLY A 420 0.35 18.67 -13.59
C GLY A 420 0.44 17.20 -13.99
N HIS A 421 1.57 16.53 -13.76
CA HIS A 421 1.67 15.10 -14.03
C HIS A 421 1.16 14.29 -12.83
N VAL A 422 0.10 13.53 -13.06
CA VAL A 422 -0.59 12.74 -12.04
C VAL A 422 -0.88 11.35 -12.58
N VAL A 423 -0.56 10.35 -11.77
CA VAL A 423 -0.87 8.94 -12.00
C VAL A 423 -1.84 8.48 -10.91
N VAL A 424 -2.98 7.94 -11.33
CA VAL A 424 -3.99 7.34 -10.44
C VAL A 424 -4.11 5.87 -10.75
N THR A 425 -4.00 4.99 -9.75
CA THR A 425 -4.20 3.55 -9.89
C THR A 425 -5.40 3.10 -9.06
N TRP A 426 -6.06 2.01 -9.47
CA TRP A 426 -7.18 1.42 -8.72
C TRP A 426 -7.41 -0.05 -9.11
N LEU A 427 -8.17 -0.78 -8.29
CA LEU A 427 -8.71 -2.09 -8.66
C LEU A 427 -10.03 -1.94 -9.41
N GLY A 428 -10.10 -2.46 -10.63
CA GLY A 428 -11.30 -2.40 -11.47
C GLY A 428 -11.90 -3.78 -11.73
N SER A 429 -13.21 -3.91 -11.57
CA SER A 429 -13.96 -5.15 -11.78
C SER A 429 -14.54 -5.27 -13.20
N SER A 430 -14.68 -6.51 -13.68
CA SER A 430 -15.46 -6.84 -14.87
C SER A 430 -16.99 -6.73 -14.68
N LEU A 431 -17.48 -6.73 -13.43
CA LEU A 431 -18.91 -6.71 -13.09
C LEU A 431 -19.34 -5.38 -12.46
N PRO A 432 -20.60 -4.96 -12.68
CA PRO A 432 -21.20 -3.84 -11.95
C PRO A 432 -21.66 -4.29 -10.55
N GLY A 433 -21.89 -3.31 -9.68
CA GLY A 433 -22.42 -3.54 -8.33
C GLY A 433 -21.51 -2.98 -7.24
N ASN A 434 -21.85 -3.25 -5.98
CA ASN A 434 -20.96 -2.91 -4.87
C ASN A 434 -19.90 -4.03 -4.70
N SER A 435 -18.62 -3.66 -4.58
CA SER A 435 -17.51 -4.62 -4.42
C SER A 435 -17.65 -5.57 -3.22
N ASN A 436 -18.36 -5.14 -2.17
CA ASN A 436 -18.66 -5.93 -0.96
C ASN A 436 -19.86 -6.87 -1.14
N SER A 437 -20.60 -6.76 -2.25
CA SER A 437 -21.81 -7.57 -2.46
C SER A 437 -21.46 -8.93 -3.06
N VAL A 438 -21.56 -9.99 -2.24
CA VAL A 438 -21.43 -11.39 -2.68
C VAL A 438 -22.38 -11.70 -3.84
N ALA A 439 -23.63 -11.25 -3.76
CA ALA A 439 -24.60 -11.49 -4.83
C ALA A 439 -24.21 -10.83 -6.16
N ALA A 440 -23.54 -9.67 -6.14
CA ALA A 440 -23.10 -8.99 -7.35
C ALA A 440 -21.77 -9.53 -7.89
N MET A 441 -20.81 -9.80 -7.00
CA MET A 441 -19.43 -10.12 -7.36
C MET A 441 -19.15 -11.63 -7.44
N GLN A 442 -19.95 -12.45 -6.78
CA GLN A 442 -19.84 -13.92 -6.76
C GLN A 442 -21.19 -14.58 -7.09
N PRO A 443 -21.81 -14.27 -8.25
CA PRO A 443 -23.03 -14.93 -8.67
C PRO A 443 -22.82 -16.45 -8.80
N SER A 444 -23.90 -17.23 -8.66
CA SER A 444 -23.83 -18.68 -8.85
C SER A 444 -23.51 -19.02 -10.31
N CYS A 445 -22.32 -19.58 -10.56
CA CYS A 445 -21.89 -19.96 -11.89
C CYS A 445 -22.38 -21.36 -12.29
N ALA A 446 -22.62 -21.55 -13.59
CA ALA A 446 -22.86 -22.89 -14.13
C ALA A 446 -21.67 -23.80 -13.85
N GLY A 447 -21.93 -25.04 -13.42
CA GLY A 447 -20.87 -26.01 -13.10
C GLY A 447 -20.17 -25.80 -11.76
N GLY A 448 -20.56 -24.78 -10.96
CA GLY A 448 -20.00 -24.56 -9.63
C GLY A 448 -18.59 -23.96 -9.60
N THR A 449 -18.17 -23.30 -10.68
CA THR A 449 -16.85 -22.66 -10.80
C THR A 449 -16.90 -21.16 -10.43
N THR A 450 -15.77 -20.46 -10.51
CA THR A 450 -15.66 -19.00 -10.34
C THR A 450 -15.63 -18.24 -11.67
N ASP A 451 -15.92 -18.90 -12.79
CA ASP A 451 -15.71 -18.33 -14.13
C ASP A 451 -16.58 -17.09 -14.41
N CYS A 452 -17.75 -17.01 -13.77
CA CYS A 452 -18.67 -15.88 -13.87
C CYS A 452 -18.56 -14.87 -12.73
N TRP A 453 -17.65 -15.08 -11.77
CA TRP A 453 -17.36 -14.10 -10.72
C TRP A 453 -16.72 -12.84 -11.30
N ALA A 454 -16.81 -11.74 -10.56
CA ALA A 454 -16.08 -10.52 -10.85
C ALA A 454 -14.60 -10.83 -11.03
N LYS A 455 -13.99 -10.28 -12.08
CA LYS A 455 -12.57 -10.42 -12.41
C LYS A 455 -11.93 -9.07 -12.22
N TRP A 456 -10.88 -9.01 -11.40
CA TRP A 456 -10.21 -7.78 -11.02
C TRP A 456 -8.85 -7.65 -11.68
N ASN A 457 -8.57 -6.44 -12.16
CA ASN A 457 -7.25 -6.03 -12.64
C ASN A 457 -6.82 -4.76 -11.92
N VAL A 458 -5.52 -4.51 -11.90
CA VAL A 458 -4.97 -3.19 -11.59
C VAL A 458 -5.10 -2.32 -12.84
N TYR A 459 -5.75 -1.17 -12.69
CA TYR A 459 -5.83 -0.14 -13.71
C TYR A 459 -5.01 1.07 -13.30
N MET A 460 -4.59 1.84 -14.30
CA MET A 460 -3.86 3.08 -14.13
C MET A 460 -4.43 4.13 -15.08
N ALA A 461 -4.47 5.39 -14.66
CA ALA A 461 -4.76 6.54 -15.50
C ALA A 461 -3.69 7.61 -15.30
N GLU A 462 -3.16 8.12 -16.41
CA GLU A 462 -2.14 9.16 -16.44
C GLU A 462 -2.72 10.46 -17.00
N SER A 463 -2.49 11.58 -16.31
CA SER A 463 -2.73 12.93 -16.81
C SER A 463 -1.44 13.73 -16.78
N VAL A 464 -1.17 14.52 -17.82
CA VAL A 464 -0.06 15.48 -17.87
C VAL A 464 -0.55 16.92 -17.68
N ASN A 465 -1.84 17.09 -17.36
CA ASN A 465 -2.49 18.36 -17.12
C ASN A 465 -3.51 18.23 -15.98
N GLY A 466 -3.16 17.47 -14.93
CA GLY A 466 -4.01 17.07 -13.82
C GLY A 466 -4.61 18.24 -13.04
N HIS A 467 -3.92 19.38 -12.99
CA HIS A 467 -4.39 20.60 -12.31
C HIS A 467 -5.36 21.45 -13.15
N ASP A 468 -5.57 21.12 -14.43
CA ASP A 468 -6.51 21.86 -15.27
C ASP A 468 -7.96 21.65 -14.78
N ALA A 469 -8.84 22.61 -15.05
CA ALA A 469 -10.27 22.49 -14.70
C ALA A 469 -10.96 21.26 -15.34
N VAL A 470 -10.43 20.78 -16.47
CA VAL A 470 -10.87 19.55 -17.15
C VAL A 470 -9.62 18.80 -17.61
N PRO A 471 -9.00 17.99 -16.73
CA PRO A 471 -7.80 17.23 -17.09
C PRO A 471 -8.15 16.10 -18.06
N SER A 472 -7.15 15.63 -18.80
CA SER A 472 -7.29 14.50 -19.72
C SER A 472 -6.55 13.28 -19.20
N PHE A 473 -7.17 12.11 -19.29
CA PHE A 473 -6.58 10.87 -18.79
C PHE A 473 -6.36 9.86 -19.91
N ALA A 474 -5.17 9.24 -19.91
CA ALA A 474 -4.90 8.01 -20.64
C ALA A 474 -5.01 6.84 -19.67
N GLN A 475 -6.01 5.97 -19.86
CA GLN A 475 -6.24 4.81 -19.02
C GLN A 475 -5.60 3.55 -19.62
N HIS A 476 -4.95 2.77 -18.76
CA HIS A 476 -4.23 1.54 -19.04
C HIS A 476 -4.65 0.41 -18.10
N VAL A 477 -4.49 -0.83 -18.56
CA VAL A 477 -4.47 -2.00 -17.67
C VAL A 477 -3.02 -2.23 -17.28
N ALA A 478 -2.72 -2.25 -15.98
CA ALA A 478 -1.36 -2.40 -15.47
C ALA A 478 -1.01 -3.86 -15.12
N SER A 479 -1.98 -4.65 -14.64
CA SER A 479 -1.77 -6.08 -14.38
C SER A 479 -1.99 -6.91 -15.64
N ASP A 480 -1.04 -7.77 -16.00
CA ASP A 480 -1.10 -8.57 -17.24
C ASP A 480 -2.01 -9.81 -17.16
N HIS A 481 -2.64 -10.03 -16.01
CA HIS A 481 -3.63 -11.06 -15.74
C HIS A 481 -4.65 -10.59 -14.70
N ILE A 482 -5.70 -11.40 -14.50
CA ILE A 482 -6.69 -11.21 -13.44
C ILE A 482 -6.03 -11.53 -12.10
N ILE A 483 -5.96 -10.55 -11.22
CA ILE A 483 -5.27 -10.68 -9.92
C ILE A 483 -6.16 -11.29 -8.83
N HIS A 484 -7.48 -11.22 -9.02
CA HIS A 484 -8.47 -11.66 -8.06
C HIS A 484 -9.82 -11.99 -8.71
N SER A 485 -10.56 -12.92 -8.10
CA SER A 485 -11.93 -13.27 -8.49
C SER A 485 -12.90 -13.22 -7.31
N GLY A 486 -14.00 -12.49 -7.47
CA GLY A 486 -15.06 -12.40 -6.47
C GLY A 486 -15.18 -11.03 -5.81
N THR A 487 -15.61 -10.99 -4.56
CA THR A 487 -15.78 -9.77 -3.76
C THR A 487 -14.43 -9.16 -3.39
N VAL A 488 -14.32 -7.82 -3.44
CA VAL A 488 -13.24 -7.09 -2.77
C VAL A 488 -13.87 -6.31 -1.65
N CYS A 489 -13.62 -6.75 -0.43
CA CYS A 489 -14.18 -6.11 0.75
C CYS A 489 -13.45 -4.79 1.06
N THR A 490 -14.20 -3.74 1.34
CA THR A 490 -13.72 -2.38 1.62
C THR A 490 -14.15 -1.92 3.01
N SER A 491 -14.28 -2.86 3.95
CA SER A 491 -14.71 -2.62 5.33
C SER A 491 -13.60 -2.88 6.36
N GLY A 492 -12.35 -3.06 5.91
CA GLY A 492 -11.19 -3.38 6.76
C GLY A 492 -11.40 -4.67 7.54
N THR A 493 -11.12 -4.66 8.84
CA THR A 493 -11.35 -5.83 9.73
C THR A 493 -12.83 -6.18 9.94
N GLY A 494 -13.76 -5.35 9.45
CA GLY A 494 -15.21 -5.60 9.50
C GLY A 494 -15.74 -6.54 8.41
N CYS A 495 -14.89 -7.02 7.50
CA CYS A 495 -15.28 -7.99 6.47
C CYS A 495 -15.79 -9.30 7.08
N SER A 496 -16.83 -9.88 6.47
CA SER A 496 -17.39 -11.18 6.84
C SER A 496 -16.69 -12.33 6.10
N SER A 497 -17.06 -13.57 6.38
CA SER A 497 -16.51 -14.74 5.68
C SER A 497 -16.97 -14.88 4.23
N GLY A 498 -17.96 -14.11 3.78
CA GLY A 498 -18.48 -14.14 2.41
C GLY A 498 -17.87 -13.09 1.48
N ASP A 499 -17.45 -11.94 1.99
CA ASP A 499 -16.77 -10.87 1.26
C ASP A 499 -15.25 -10.95 1.49
N SER A 500 -14.50 -11.21 0.41
CA SER A 500 -13.09 -11.58 0.53
C SER A 500 -12.22 -10.39 0.96
N ARG A 501 -11.43 -10.61 2.02
CA ARG A 501 -10.27 -9.80 2.43
C ARG A 501 -8.95 -10.39 1.87
N SER A 502 -8.99 -11.16 0.78
CA SER A 502 -7.80 -11.80 0.16
C SER A 502 -6.69 -10.80 -0.16
N LEU A 503 -7.04 -9.62 -0.66
CA LEU A 503 -6.07 -8.58 -1.05
C LEU A 503 -5.79 -7.58 0.08
N ALA A 504 -6.51 -7.75 1.20
CA ALA A 504 -6.58 -6.80 2.31
C ALA A 504 -6.94 -5.38 1.87
N ASP A 505 -6.36 -4.34 2.49
CA ASP A 505 -6.99 -3.01 2.50
C ASP A 505 -6.41 -1.99 1.50
N PHE A 506 -5.21 -2.20 0.94
CA PHE A 506 -4.62 -1.27 -0.04
C PHE A 506 -3.54 -1.87 -0.97
N PHE A 507 -3.04 -1.02 -1.88
CA PHE A 507 -1.82 -1.19 -2.66
C PHE A 507 -1.27 0.21 -3.02
N GLN A 508 -0.10 0.42 -3.63
CA GLN A 508 0.35 1.80 -3.92
C GLN A 508 1.03 1.96 -5.28
N VAL A 509 1.27 3.22 -5.64
CA VAL A 509 1.99 3.65 -6.84
C VAL A 509 3.01 4.73 -6.47
N ALA A 510 4.22 4.61 -7.03
CA ALA A 510 5.26 5.62 -6.94
C ALA A 510 5.80 6.02 -8.33
N LEU A 511 6.32 7.24 -8.45
CA LEU A 511 6.95 7.72 -9.68
C LEU A 511 8.47 7.68 -9.56
N ASP A 512 9.15 7.13 -10.57
CA ASP A 512 10.61 7.14 -10.64
C ASP A 512 11.16 8.48 -11.16
N PRO A 513 12.49 8.72 -11.10
CA PRO A 513 13.09 9.95 -11.62
C PRO A 513 12.93 10.17 -13.14
N GLN A 514 12.37 9.21 -13.87
CA GLN A 514 11.99 9.34 -15.28
C GLN A 514 10.49 9.59 -15.46
N HIS A 515 9.73 9.83 -14.39
CA HIS A 515 8.28 10.04 -14.39
C HIS A 515 7.47 8.79 -14.77
N ARG A 516 8.03 7.58 -14.56
CA ARG A 516 7.34 6.32 -14.83
C ARG A 516 6.65 5.80 -13.57
N ALA A 517 5.44 5.30 -13.71
CA ALA A 517 4.72 4.64 -12.63
C ALA A 517 5.35 3.28 -12.29
N ASN A 518 5.53 3.04 -10.99
CA ASN A 518 5.90 1.78 -10.35
C ASN A 518 4.72 1.41 -9.46
N ILE A 519 4.24 0.17 -9.54
CA ILE A 519 3.01 -0.24 -8.86
C ILE A 519 3.28 -1.58 -8.19
N ALA A 520 3.14 -1.59 -6.86
CA ALA A 520 3.12 -2.81 -6.07
C ALA A 520 1.67 -3.15 -5.69
N TYR A 521 1.26 -4.41 -5.82
CA TYR A 521 -0.12 -4.84 -5.55
C TYR A 521 -0.20 -6.30 -5.09
N ALA A 522 -1.22 -6.62 -4.29
CA ALA A 522 -1.46 -7.99 -3.83
C ALA A 522 -2.19 -8.80 -4.91
N ASP A 523 -1.88 -10.10 -5.01
CA ASP A 523 -2.43 -10.98 -6.03
C ASP A 523 -2.65 -12.40 -5.49
N ASP A 524 -3.86 -12.94 -5.66
CA ASP A 524 -4.26 -14.29 -5.21
C ASP A 524 -4.69 -15.22 -6.38
N HIS A 525 -4.29 -14.90 -7.61
CA HIS A 525 -4.78 -15.59 -8.81
C HIS A 525 -4.36 -17.06 -8.91
N LEU A 526 -3.25 -17.45 -8.25
CA LEU A 526 -2.78 -18.83 -8.21
C LEU A 526 -3.30 -19.58 -6.99
N ALA A 527 -3.56 -20.87 -7.17
CA ALA A 527 -3.72 -21.78 -6.05
C ALA A 527 -2.43 -21.80 -5.22
N SER A 528 -2.57 -21.78 -3.89
CA SER A 528 -1.41 -21.96 -3.01
C SER A 528 -0.79 -23.34 -3.25
N PRO A 529 0.54 -23.48 -3.18
CA PRO A 529 1.19 -24.80 -3.16
C PRO A 529 0.68 -25.71 -2.02
N LEU A 530 0.08 -25.13 -0.98
CA LEU A 530 -0.54 -25.84 0.13
C LEU A 530 -1.99 -26.27 -0.12
N CYS A 531 -2.58 -25.98 -1.29
CA CYS A 531 -4.00 -26.23 -1.56
C CYS A 531 -4.41 -27.70 -1.30
N SER A 532 -3.57 -28.67 -1.67
CA SER A 532 -3.88 -30.09 -1.47
C SER A 532 -4.01 -30.49 0.00
N GLN A 533 -3.37 -29.73 0.90
CA GLN A 533 -3.42 -29.93 2.35
C GLN A 533 -4.53 -29.10 3.00
N GLN A 534 -4.70 -27.84 2.58
CA GLN A 534 -5.64 -26.89 3.20
C GLN A 534 -7.06 -27.01 2.66
N SER A 535 -7.21 -27.40 1.40
CA SER A 535 -8.49 -27.62 0.71
C SER A 535 -8.43 -28.90 -0.14
N PRO A 536 -8.37 -30.10 0.48
CA PRO A 536 -8.19 -31.35 -0.25
C PRO A 536 -9.24 -31.57 -1.34
N GLY A 537 -8.80 -31.82 -2.56
CA GLY A 537 -9.67 -31.96 -3.74
C GLY A 537 -9.99 -30.65 -4.46
N HIS A 538 -9.60 -29.50 -3.90
CA HIS A 538 -9.88 -28.15 -4.41
C HIS A 538 -8.57 -27.39 -4.65
N CYS A 539 -7.98 -27.60 -5.83
CA CYS A 539 -6.73 -26.94 -6.27
C CYS A 539 -6.85 -26.33 -7.67
N ALA A 540 -8.05 -26.36 -8.29
CA ALA A 540 -8.23 -25.81 -9.62
C ALA A 540 -8.36 -24.28 -9.54
N ASN A 541 -7.77 -23.57 -10.52
CA ASN A 541 -7.80 -22.11 -10.53
C ASN A 541 -9.20 -21.51 -10.66
N ASN A 542 -10.20 -22.26 -11.09
CA ASN A 542 -11.59 -21.81 -11.18
C ASN A 542 -12.52 -22.49 -10.15
N ASP A 543 -11.97 -23.20 -9.16
CA ASP A 543 -12.75 -23.78 -8.08
C ASP A 543 -12.91 -22.76 -6.94
N PRO A 544 -14.15 -22.46 -6.50
CA PRO A 544 -14.43 -21.47 -5.45
C PRO A 544 -13.88 -21.87 -4.07
N GLN A 545 -13.53 -23.14 -3.87
CA GLN A 545 -13.02 -23.65 -2.59
C GLN A 545 -11.48 -23.77 -2.59
N THR A 546 -10.81 -23.43 -3.69
CA THR A 546 -9.35 -23.47 -3.77
C THR A 546 -8.72 -22.55 -2.73
N PHE A 547 -7.88 -23.12 -1.87
CA PHE A 547 -7.08 -22.35 -0.93
C PHE A 547 -6.05 -21.49 -1.69
N ARG A 548 -6.15 -20.18 -1.47
CA ARG A 548 -5.32 -19.14 -2.09
C ARG A 548 -4.68 -18.31 -1.01
N VAL A 549 -3.54 -17.75 -1.36
CA VAL A 549 -2.81 -16.82 -0.50
C VAL A 549 -2.32 -15.71 -1.40
N ALA A 550 -2.60 -14.47 -0.99
CA ALA A 550 -2.11 -13.32 -1.72
C ALA A 550 -0.59 -13.15 -1.52
N VAL A 551 0.06 -12.70 -2.58
CA VAL A 551 1.51 -12.45 -2.67
C VAL A 551 1.69 -11.06 -3.27
N PRO A 552 2.76 -10.31 -2.90
CA PRO A 552 3.03 -9.01 -3.47
C PRO A 552 3.60 -9.18 -4.89
N TYR A 553 3.05 -8.41 -5.81
CA TYR A 553 3.48 -8.32 -7.20
C TYR A 553 3.94 -6.91 -7.52
N PHE A 554 4.81 -6.80 -8.51
CA PHE A 554 5.33 -5.54 -8.99
C PHE A 554 5.24 -5.43 -10.51
N THR A 555 4.92 -4.23 -10.99
CA THR A 555 5.06 -3.84 -12.40
C THR A 555 5.41 -2.35 -12.51
N TYR A 556 6.00 -1.95 -13.63
CA TYR A 556 6.33 -0.56 -13.90
C TYR A 556 6.10 -0.18 -15.35
N GLN A 557 5.81 1.09 -15.62
CA GLN A 557 5.75 1.63 -16.98
C GLN A 557 7.13 1.53 -17.64
N VAL A 558 7.21 0.88 -18.80
CA VAL A 558 8.48 0.63 -19.49
C VAL A 558 9.02 1.90 -20.13
N LYS A 559 8.14 2.86 -20.48
CA LYS A 559 8.50 4.13 -21.13
C LYS A 559 7.83 5.31 -20.44
N PRO A 560 8.53 6.44 -20.30
CA PRO A 560 7.93 7.65 -19.77
C PRO A 560 6.99 8.29 -20.79
N ASN A 561 5.99 9.01 -20.30
CA ASN A 561 5.14 9.83 -21.14
C ASN A 561 5.90 11.07 -21.62
N LYS A 562 6.10 11.17 -22.94
CA LYS A 562 6.85 12.27 -23.56
C LYS A 562 6.18 13.64 -23.45
N LYS A 563 4.93 13.69 -22.98
CA LYS A 563 4.17 14.93 -22.79
C LYS A 563 4.24 15.47 -21.37
N VAL A 564 4.93 14.79 -20.44
CA VAL A 564 5.17 15.31 -19.10
C VAL A 564 5.84 16.67 -19.19
N VAL A 565 5.28 17.65 -18.49
CA VAL A 565 5.72 19.04 -18.52
C VAL A 565 6.53 19.32 -17.25
N THR A 566 7.83 19.61 -17.39
CA THR A 566 8.73 19.86 -16.25
C THR A 566 8.98 21.34 -15.97
N THR A 567 8.22 22.21 -16.65
CA THR A 567 8.29 23.68 -16.50
C THR A 567 6.91 24.22 -16.22
N GLY A 568 6.79 25.23 -15.38
CA GLY A 568 5.48 25.75 -15.00
C GLY A 568 5.58 26.92 -14.04
N SER A 569 4.41 27.34 -13.57
CA SER A 569 4.29 28.28 -12.47
C SER A 569 3.97 27.50 -11.21
N CYS A 570 4.43 28.01 -10.06
CA CYS A 570 3.99 27.49 -8.78
C CYS A 570 2.47 27.61 -8.61
N ALA A 571 1.89 26.64 -7.92
CA ALA A 571 0.67 26.81 -7.16
C ALA A 571 0.81 28.09 -6.29
N GLY A 572 -0.22 28.94 -6.30
CA GLY A 572 -0.21 30.28 -5.72
C GLY A 572 -1.55 30.70 -5.16
#